data_AF-A0A2J8ILT1-F1
#
_entry.id   AF-A0A2J8ILT1-F1
#
_cell.length_a   1.000
_cell.length_b   1.000
_cell.length_c   1.000
_cell.angle_alpha   90.00
_cell.angle_beta   90.00
_cell.angle_gamma   90.00
#
_symmetry.space_group_name_H-M   'P 1'
#
loop_
_entity.id
_entity.type
_entity.pdbx_description
1 polymer ?
#
loop_
_entity_poly.entity_id
_entity_poly.type
_entity_poly.pdbx_seq_one_letter_code
_entity_poly.pdbx_strand_id
1 'polypeptide(L)'
;MNVLLGSLVIFATFVTLCNASCYFIPNEGVPGDSTRKCMDLEGNKHPINSEWQTDNCETCTCYETEISCCTLVSTPVGYDKDNCQRIFKKEDCKYIVVEKKDPKKTCSVSEWII
;
A
#
# COMPACT_ATOMS: atom_id res chain seq x y z
N MET A 1 32.64 19.23 28.51
CA MET A 1 31.88 19.45 27.26
C MET A 1 32.15 18.25 26.36
N ASN A 2 31.31 17.20 26.39
CA ASN A 2 31.36 16.05 25.45
C ASN A 2 30.21 15.04 25.67
N VAL A 3 29.49 15.12 26.79
CA VAL A 3 28.36 14.21 27.08
C VAL A 3 27.09 14.55 26.27
N LEU A 4 27.02 15.76 25.71
CA LEU A 4 25.86 16.22 24.93
C LEU A 4 25.85 15.72 23.47
N LEU A 5 26.98 15.26 22.94
CA LEU A 5 27.07 14.84 21.52
C LEU A 5 26.54 13.42 21.28
N GLY A 6 26.69 12.52 22.27
CA GLY A 6 26.21 11.13 22.16
C GLY A 6 24.69 11.00 22.21
N SER A 7 24.00 11.94 22.88
CA SER A 7 22.55 11.89 23.06
C SER A 7 21.76 12.33 21.82
N LEU A 8 22.34 13.17 20.95
CA LEU A 8 21.67 13.71 19.77
C LEU A 8 21.59 12.70 18.61
N VAL A 9 22.50 11.72 18.55
CA VAL A 9 22.57 10.75 17.45
C VAL A 9 21.47 9.68 17.55
N ILE A 10 20.95 9.39 18.75
CA ILE A 10 19.92 8.36 18.97
C ILE A 10 18.52 8.83 18.53
N PHE A 11 18.26 10.13 18.52
CA PHE A 11 16.94 10.66 18.16
C PHE A 11 16.67 10.70 16.65
N ALA A 12 17.69 10.62 15.80
CA ALA A 12 17.53 10.73 14.35
C ALA A 12 17.08 9.42 13.65
N THR A 13 17.10 8.28 14.34
CA THR A 13 16.74 6.98 13.72
C THR A 13 15.27 6.61 13.87
N PHE A 14 14.46 7.41 14.57
CA PHE A 14 13.01 7.24 14.64
C PHE A 14 12.27 7.99 13.53
N VAL A 15 12.83 8.02 12.32
CA VAL A 15 12.00 8.28 11.13
C VAL A 15 11.15 7.03 10.97
N THR A 16 9.99 7.08 11.61
CA THR A 16 8.95 6.06 11.58
C THR A 16 8.78 5.56 10.15
N LEU A 17 9.10 4.29 9.89
CA LEU A 17 8.55 3.55 8.75
C LEU A 17 7.04 3.43 8.99
N CYS A 18 6.33 4.53 8.74
CA CYS A 18 4.90 4.47 8.50
C CYS A 18 4.80 3.76 7.15
N ASN A 19 4.58 2.45 7.17
CA ASN A 19 4.15 1.73 5.97
C ASN A 19 2.74 2.24 5.68
N ALA A 20 2.63 3.44 5.11
CA ALA A 20 1.37 3.93 4.62
C ALA A 20 0.93 2.94 3.53
N SER A 21 -0.30 2.47 3.63
CA SER A 21 -0.98 1.65 2.63
C SER A 21 -1.07 2.36 1.28
N CYS A 22 -0.78 3.66 1.28
CA CYS A 22 -0.82 4.56 0.15
C CYS A 22 0.50 5.29 -0.05
N TYR A 23 0.81 5.61 -1.30
CA TYR A 23 1.89 6.50 -1.70
C TYR A 23 1.37 7.57 -2.66
N PHE A 24 2.12 8.68 -2.73
CA PHE A 24 1.76 9.84 -3.52
C PHE A 24 2.86 10.16 -4.53
N ILE A 25 2.49 10.35 -5.78
CA ILE A 25 3.40 10.78 -6.86
C ILE A 25 3.01 12.21 -7.26
N PRO A 26 3.92 13.19 -7.24
CA PRO A 26 3.63 14.53 -7.75
C PRO A 26 3.18 14.50 -9.22
N ASN A 27 2.11 15.21 -9.54
CA ASN A 27 1.67 15.40 -10.93
C ASN A 27 2.37 16.63 -11.50
N GLU A 28 3.58 16.43 -12.02
CA GLU A 28 4.42 17.49 -12.57
C GLU A 28 3.75 18.18 -13.77
N GLY A 29 3.31 19.42 -13.56
CA GLY A 29 2.65 20.25 -14.57
C GLY A 29 2.26 21.62 -14.02
N VAL A 30 1.90 22.56 -14.89
CA VAL A 30 1.44 23.90 -14.48
C VAL A 30 0.02 23.78 -13.91
N PRO A 31 -0.24 24.21 -12.66
CA PRO A 31 -1.58 24.20 -12.09
C PRO A 31 -2.56 25.04 -12.93
N GLY A 32 -3.71 24.47 -13.29
CA GLY A 32 -4.77 25.16 -14.04
C GLY A 32 -4.86 24.83 -15.55
N ASP A 33 -3.98 23.99 -16.07
CA ASP A 33 -4.11 23.45 -17.44
C ASP A 33 -5.13 22.29 -17.46
N SER A 34 -6.30 22.53 -18.06
CA SER A 34 -7.38 21.55 -18.18
C SER A 34 -7.08 20.38 -19.13
N THR A 35 -5.98 20.45 -19.89
CA THR A 35 -5.50 19.34 -20.73
C THR A 35 -4.57 18.39 -19.98
N ARG A 36 -4.21 18.73 -18.74
CA ARG A 36 -3.31 17.93 -17.92
C ARG A 36 -3.91 16.55 -17.63
N LYS A 37 -3.03 15.56 -17.59
CA LYS A 37 -3.32 14.17 -17.25
C LYS A 37 -2.22 13.68 -16.33
N CYS A 38 -2.54 12.75 -15.44
CA CYS A 38 -1.52 12.04 -14.69
C CYS A 38 -0.81 11.04 -15.60
N MET A 39 0.49 10.88 -15.42
CA MET A 39 1.26 9.79 -15.99
C MET A 39 1.60 8.82 -14.87
N ASP A 40 1.16 7.57 -14.97
CA ASP A 40 1.51 6.55 -13.98
C ASP A 40 2.96 6.06 -14.16
N LEU A 41 3.41 5.18 -13.25
CA LEU A 41 4.77 4.63 -13.27
C LEU A 41 5.07 3.75 -14.50
N GLU A 42 4.04 3.30 -15.21
CA GLU A 42 4.14 2.53 -16.45
C GLU A 42 4.11 3.43 -17.70
N GLY A 43 3.87 4.74 -17.52
CA GLY A 43 3.81 5.73 -18.58
C GLY A 43 2.41 5.94 -19.19
N ASN A 44 1.37 5.29 -18.65
CA ASN A 44 0.00 5.48 -19.13
C ASN A 44 -0.58 6.80 -18.64
N LYS A 45 -1.43 7.42 -19.47
CA LYS A 45 -2.04 8.72 -19.17
C LYS A 45 -3.47 8.59 -18.68
N HIS A 46 -3.74 9.10 -17.49
CA HIS A 46 -5.05 9.07 -16.83
C HIS A 46 -5.65 10.48 -16.70
N PRO A 47 -6.95 10.68 -16.99
CA PRO A 47 -7.62 11.97 -16.79
C PRO A 47 -7.55 12.47 -15.34
N ILE A 48 -7.58 13.79 -15.13
CA ILE A 48 -7.79 14.34 -13.78
C ILE A 48 -9.12 13.84 -13.21
N ASN A 49 -9.12 13.54 -11.92
CA ASN A 49 -10.20 12.95 -11.13
C ASN A 49 -10.66 11.56 -11.59
N SER A 50 -9.88 10.87 -12.43
CA SER A 50 -10.14 9.47 -12.75
C SER A 50 -9.48 8.54 -11.73
N GLU A 51 -10.10 7.38 -11.54
CA GLU A 51 -9.59 6.27 -10.75
C GLU A 51 -9.29 5.08 -11.66
N TRP A 52 -8.20 4.35 -11.38
CA TRP A 52 -7.86 3.09 -12.06
C TRP A 52 -7.27 2.09 -11.08
N GLN A 53 -7.36 0.81 -11.44
CA GLN A 53 -6.69 -0.26 -10.71
C GLN A 53 -5.39 -0.65 -11.44
N THR A 54 -4.34 -0.87 -10.67
CA THR A 54 -3.07 -1.39 -11.19
C THR A 54 -3.04 -2.91 -11.14
N ASP A 55 -2.17 -3.50 -11.95
CA ASP A 55 -1.88 -4.93 -11.88
C ASP A 55 -1.28 -5.35 -10.53
N ASN A 56 -0.81 -4.39 -9.71
CA ASN A 56 -0.26 -4.64 -8.38
C ASN A 56 -1.31 -4.59 -7.26
N CYS A 57 -2.61 -4.68 -7.59
CA CYS A 57 -3.69 -4.62 -6.61
C CYS A 57 -3.70 -3.30 -5.82
N GLU A 58 -3.53 -2.21 -6.54
CA GLU A 58 -3.67 -0.86 -6.00
C GLU A 58 -4.80 -0.14 -6.72
N THR A 59 -5.53 0.69 -6.00
CA THR A 59 -6.39 1.70 -6.59
C THR A 59 -5.62 3.02 -6.59
N CYS A 60 -5.50 3.62 -7.76
CA CYS A 60 -4.88 4.92 -7.96
C CYS A 60 -5.92 5.95 -8.37
N THR A 61 -5.80 7.16 -7.83
CA THR A 61 -6.60 8.32 -8.20
C THR A 61 -5.71 9.43 -8.68
N CYS A 62 -6.02 9.98 -9.85
CA CYS A 62 -5.33 11.14 -10.41
C CYS A 62 -5.99 12.41 -9.88
N TYR A 63 -5.26 13.19 -9.09
CA TYR A 63 -5.66 14.54 -8.71
C TYR A 63 -4.91 15.58 -9.52
N GLU A 64 -5.28 16.84 -9.32
CA GLU A 64 -4.58 17.97 -9.91
C GLU A 64 -3.11 17.94 -9.53
N THR A 65 -2.76 17.91 -8.25
CA THR A 65 -1.35 18.08 -7.83
C THR A 65 -0.58 16.78 -7.68
N GLU A 66 -1.26 15.64 -7.66
CA GLU A 66 -0.65 14.35 -7.33
C GLU A 66 -1.48 13.17 -7.84
N ILE A 67 -0.85 12.00 -7.86
CA ILE A 67 -1.49 10.69 -7.96
C ILE A 67 -1.42 10.06 -6.58
N SER A 68 -2.54 9.61 -6.04
CA SER A 68 -2.59 8.81 -4.80
C SER A 68 -2.87 7.36 -5.17
N CYS A 69 -1.98 6.44 -4.81
CA CYS A 69 -2.17 5.01 -5.03
C CYS A 69 -2.19 4.29 -3.69
N CYS A 70 -3.21 3.47 -3.44
CA CYS A 70 -3.40 2.71 -2.20
C CYS A 70 -3.57 1.23 -2.51
N THR A 71 -2.99 0.35 -1.69
CA THR A 71 -3.24 -1.09 -1.80
C THR A 71 -4.71 -1.44 -1.53
N LEU A 72 -5.23 -2.38 -2.30
CA LEU A 72 -6.52 -3.04 -2.06
C LEU A 72 -6.38 -4.24 -1.11
N VAL A 73 -5.15 -4.67 -0.83
CA VAL A 73 -4.86 -5.96 -0.20
C VAL A 73 -4.85 -5.83 1.32
N SER A 74 -5.93 -6.28 1.96
CA SER A 74 -5.92 -6.50 3.41
C SER A 74 -5.09 -7.73 3.76
N THR A 75 -4.14 -7.57 4.68
CA THR A 75 -3.24 -8.60 5.14
C THR A 75 -3.72 -9.20 6.47
N PRO A 76 -3.97 -10.52 6.55
CA PRO A 76 -4.37 -11.16 7.80
C PRO A 76 -3.15 -11.29 8.72
N VAL A 77 -3.29 -10.86 9.96
CA VAL A 77 -2.22 -10.89 10.97
C VAL A 77 -2.58 -11.73 12.20
N GLY A 78 -3.87 -11.80 12.53
CA GLY A 78 -4.42 -12.61 13.61
C GLY A 78 -5.11 -13.86 13.09
N TYR A 79 -4.40 -14.99 13.08
CA TYR A 79 -4.93 -16.31 12.78
C TYR A 79 -4.00 -17.39 13.38
N ASP A 80 -4.45 -18.64 13.43
CA ASP A 80 -3.65 -19.77 13.88
C ASP A 80 -2.49 -20.04 12.90
N LYS A 81 -1.30 -19.51 13.19
CA LYS A 81 -0.11 -19.68 12.34
C LYS A 81 0.50 -21.08 12.42
N ASP A 82 0.12 -21.89 13.40
CA ASP A 82 0.60 -23.25 13.56
C ASP A 82 -0.13 -24.19 12.60
N ASN A 83 -1.46 -24.09 12.54
CA ASN A 83 -2.29 -24.98 11.72
C ASN A 83 -2.74 -24.37 10.39
N CYS A 84 -2.65 -23.05 10.22
CA CYS A 84 -3.14 -22.36 9.02
C CYS A 84 -2.04 -21.56 8.30
N GLN A 85 -2.29 -21.29 7.02
CA GLN A 85 -1.43 -20.49 6.16
C GLN A 85 -2.28 -19.50 5.35
N ARG A 86 -1.68 -18.37 4.98
CA ARG A 86 -2.32 -17.40 4.09
C ARG A 86 -1.87 -17.62 2.65
N ILE A 87 -2.80 -17.52 1.70
CA ILE A 87 -2.56 -17.64 0.27
C ILE A 87 -3.07 -16.37 -0.39
N PHE A 88 -2.22 -15.71 -1.17
CA PHE A 88 -2.63 -14.55 -1.95
C PHE A 88 -3.38 -14.99 -3.22
N LYS A 89 -4.56 -14.42 -3.43
CA LYS A 89 -5.40 -14.59 -4.63
C LYS A 89 -5.32 -13.29 -5.41
N LYS A 90 -4.42 -13.26 -6.40
CA LYS A 90 -4.11 -12.05 -7.18
C LYS A 90 -5.32 -11.58 -7.98
N GLU A 91 -6.09 -12.51 -8.53
CA GLU A 91 -7.32 -12.29 -9.27
C GLU A 91 -8.39 -11.53 -8.46
N ASP A 92 -8.37 -11.70 -7.14
CA ASP A 92 -9.31 -11.11 -6.20
C ASP A 92 -8.66 -10.01 -5.34
N CYS A 93 -7.37 -9.73 -5.54
CA CYS A 93 -6.55 -8.83 -4.72
C CYS A 93 -6.72 -9.03 -3.20
N LYS A 94 -6.79 -10.30 -2.75
CA LYS A 94 -7.02 -10.63 -1.34
C LYS A 94 -6.20 -11.81 -0.86
N TYR A 95 -6.00 -11.89 0.45
CA TYR A 95 -5.56 -13.11 1.09
C TYR A 95 -6.75 -13.97 1.51
N ILE A 96 -6.58 -15.28 1.39
CA ILE A 96 -7.38 -16.27 2.11
C ILE A 96 -6.51 -16.93 3.16
N VAL A 97 -7.09 -17.31 4.29
CA VAL A 97 -6.39 -18.13 5.31
C VAL A 97 -7.05 -19.49 5.34
N VAL A 98 -6.25 -20.53 5.17
CA VAL A 98 -6.70 -21.92 5.01
C VAL A 98 -5.85 -22.86 5.86
N GLU A 99 -6.38 -24.05 6.15
CA GLU A 99 -5.61 -25.07 6.86
C GLU A 99 -4.38 -25.49 6.05
N LYS A 100 -3.25 -25.74 6.74
CA LYS A 100 -2.05 -26.30 6.08
C LYS A 100 -2.30 -27.73 5.57
N LYS A 101 -3.11 -28.50 6.28
CA LYS A 101 -3.41 -29.91 5.96
C LYS A 101 -4.43 -30.05 4.82
N ASP A 102 -5.38 -29.12 4.73
CA ASP A 102 -6.39 -29.08 3.68
C ASP A 102 -6.67 -27.64 3.23
N PRO A 103 -5.99 -27.15 2.19
CA PRO A 103 -6.17 -25.79 1.68
C PRO A 103 -7.58 -25.46 1.16
N LYS A 104 -8.49 -26.44 1.07
CA LYS A 104 -9.90 -26.18 0.73
C LYS A 104 -10.72 -25.70 1.92
N LYS A 105 -10.22 -25.88 3.15
CA LYS A 105 -10.87 -25.41 4.39
C LYS A 105 -10.29 -24.09 4.83
N THR A 106 -11.15 -23.09 5.00
CA THR A 106 -10.75 -21.78 5.52
C THR A 106 -10.54 -21.83 7.03
N CYS A 107 -9.62 -21.02 7.52
CA CYS A 107 -9.43 -20.77 8.94
C CYS A 107 -10.05 -19.43 9.33
N SER A 108 -10.47 -19.33 10.60
CA SER A 108 -10.91 -18.06 11.17
C SER A 108 -9.75 -17.07 11.25
N VAL A 109 -10.06 -15.79 10.99
CA VAL A 109 -9.13 -14.68 11.09
C VAL A 109 -9.73 -13.66 12.05
N SER A 110 -8.99 -13.32 13.10
CA SER A 110 -9.42 -12.37 14.13
C SER A 110 -9.01 -10.93 13.82
N GLU A 111 -7.98 -10.73 12.99
CA GLU A 111 -7.42 -9.41 12.73
C GLU A 111 -6.81 -9.30 11.31
N TRP A 112 -7.13 -8.19 10.67
CA TRP A 112 -6.62 -7.76 9.36
C TRP A 112 -6.04 -6.36 9.48
N ILE A 113 -4.98 -6.09 8.72
CA ILE A 113 -4.42 -4.74 8.54
C ILE A 113 -4.45 -4.40 7.06
N ILE A 114 -4.67 -3.12 6.75
CA ILE A 114 -4.47 -2.56 5.41
C ILE A 114 -3.56 -1.37 5.55
#